data_AF-A0AAW0BKG8-F1
#
_entry.id   AF-A0AAW0BKG8-F1
#
_cell.length_a   1.000
_cell.length_b   1.000
_cell.length_c   1.000
_cell.angle_alpha   90.00
_cell.angle_beta   90.00
_cell.angle_gamma   90.00
#
_symmetry.space_group_name_H-M   'P 1'
#
loop_
_entity.id
_entity.type
_entity.pdbx_description
1 polymer ?
#
loop_
_entity_poly.entity_id
_entity_poly.type
_entity_poly.pdbx_seq_one_letter_code
_entity_poly.pdbx_strand_id
1 'polypeptide(L)'
;MTTNINFASDAHSNAQLVNAFIALQLIGQFGLFVIVLTAVASPNIKRNPTWYTFCVGWILSCVSYTFVFLIGQQDSPTFGACVTQAAGIYAAPVLTSLTTLSFAMDMLLDVRAASAHSPLKRSRTITIALLVIPFFVWIVMFVGFLVFGVKNPSLVGKGPNGTYCDLNTFIPSKITGLISVLATIVILLIQAKTGYIGVRLFKNRHLLQDRRLAAMAIRIMIFSLLGALALGYDLYHFLSSFN
;
A
#
# COMPACT_ATOMS: atom_id res chain seq x y z
N MET A 1 -13.69 -0.82 -47.51
CA MET A 1 -12.51 -1.38 -46.81
C MET A 1 -11.60 -0.21 -46.46
N THR A 2 -11.81 0.41 -45.28
CA THR A 2 -10.93 1.43 -44.65
C THR A 2 -11.50 1.78 -43.28
N THR A 3 -11.19 0.99 -42.25
CA THR A 3 -11.42 1.33 -40.84
C THR A 3 -10.30 2.26 -40.37
N ASN A 4 -10.46 3.56 -40.63
CA ASN A 4 -9.55 4.64 -40.21
C ASN A 4 -10.24 5.61 -39.24
N ILE A 5 -10.93 5.09 -38.23
CA ILE A 5 -11.54 5.89 -37.17
C ILE A 5 -11.32 5.10 -35.88
N ASN A 6 -10.43 5.57 -35.00
CA ASN A 6 -10.46 5.44 -33.52
C ASN A 6 -9.09 5.69 -32.84
N PHE A 7 -7.96 5.59 -33.56
CA PHE A 7 -6.62 5.74 -32.95
C PHE A 7 -6.39 7.07 -32.21
N ALA A 8 -6.91 8.19 -32.71
CA ALA A 8 -6.74 9.50 -32.08
C ALA A 8 -7.62 9.69 -30.83
N SER A 9 -8.82 9.09 -30.82
CA SER A 9 -9.74 9.14 -29.68
C SER A 9 -9.23 8.28 -28.53
N ASP A 10 -8.70 7.10 -28.85
CA ASP A 10 -8.11 6.18 -27.87
C ASP A 10 -6.82 6.75 -27.27
N ALA A 11 -5.96 7.37 -28.08
CA ALA A 11 -4.74 8.01 -27.59
C ALA A 11 -5.03 9.18 -26.63
N HIS A 12 -6.02 10.03 -26.95
CA HIS A 12 -6.40 11.15 -26.09
C HIS A 12 -7.05 10.69 -24.78
N SER A 13 -7.90 9.64 -24.82
CA SER A 13 -8.50 9.04 -23.62
C SER A 13 -7.44 8.44 -22.69
N ASN A 14 -6.47 7.71 -23.25
CA ASN A 14 -5.37 7.13 -22.49
C ASN A 14 -4.47 8.21 -21.86
N ALA A 15 -4.19 9.31 -22.56
CA ALA A 15 -3.40 10.41 -22.01
C ALA A 15 -4.07 11.06 -20.77
N GLN A 16 -5.39 11.27 -20.80
CA GLN A 16 -6.13 11.78 -19.65
C GLN A 16 -6.08 10.83 -18.47
N LEU A 17 -6.24 9.52 -18.73
CA LEU A 17 -6.16 8.47 -17.70
C LEU A 17 -4.76 8.44 -17.06
N VAL A 18 -3.70 8.49 -17.86
CA VAL A 18 -2.31 8.53 -17.40
C VAL A 18 -2.07 9.75 -16.51
N ASN A 19 -2.51 10.94 -16.94
CA ASN A 19 -2.34 12.16 -16.18
C ASN A 19 -3.10 12.14 -14.85
N ALA A 20 -4.35 11.67 -14.85
CA ALA A 20 -5.14 11.53 -13.64
C ALA A 20 -4.49 10.53 -12.67
N PHE A 21 -4.01 9.40 -13.17
CA PHE A 21 -3.31 8.39 -12.38
C PHE A 21 -2.05 8.97 -11.73
N ILE A 22 -1.19 9.63 -12.50
CA ILE A 22 0.04 10.24 -12.00
C ILE A 22 -0.27 11.32 -10.97
N ALA A 23 -1.24 12.19 -11.23
CA ALA A 23 -1.65 13.24 -10.30
C ALA A 23 -2.11 12.66 -8.96
N LEU A 24 -2.92 11.61 -8.97
CA LEU A 24 -3.38 10.93 -7.75
C LEU A 24 -2.21 10.33 -6.95
N GLN A 25 -1.26 9.69 -7.63
CA GLN A 25 -0.07 9.12 -6.98
C GLN A 25 0.82 10.21 -6.38
N LEU A 26 1.03 11.32 -7.08
CA LEU A 26 1.82 12.45 -6.59
C LEU A 26 1.16 13.16 -5.41
N ILE A 27 -0.17 13.34 -5.43
CA ILE A 27 -0.92 13.89 -4.30
C ILE A 27 -0.77 12.98 -3.08
N GLY A 28 -0.92 11.67 -3.24
CA GLY A 28 -0.72 10.69 -2.18
C GLY A 28 0.70 10.73 -1.61
N GLN A 29 1.70 10.73 -2.49
CA GLN A 29 3.12 10.78 -2.13
C GLN A 29 3.47 12.06 -1.38
N PHE A 30 3.15 13.22 -1.95
CA PHE A 30 3.47 14.52 -1.36
C PHE A 30 2.69 14.75 -0.07
N GLY A 31 1.41 14.38 -0.02
CA GLY A 31 0.60 14.46 1.19
C GLY A 31 1.20 13.65 2.34
N LEU A 32 1.60 12.41 2.10
CA LEU A 32 2.25 11.57 3.11
C LEU A 32 3.63 12.10 3.50
N PHE A 33 4.41 12.60 2.54
CA PHE A 33 5.71 13.20 2.80
C PHE A 33 5.60 14.42 3.73
N VAL A 34 4.69 15.34 3.44
CA VAL A 34 4.42 16.52 4.29
C VAL A 34 3.96 16.09 5.68
N ILE A 35 3.10 15.08 5.78
CA ILE A 35 2.64 14.53 7.06
C ILE A 35 3.81 13.98 7.89
N VAL A 36 4.71 13.22 7.29
CA VAL A 36 5.90 12.68 7.97
C VAL A 36 6.83 13.81 8.39
N LEU A 37 7.13 14.75 7.50
CA LEU A 37 8.02 15.88 7.78
C LEU A 37 7.48 16.72 8.94
N THR A 38 6.18 17.02 8.93
CA THR A 38 5.50 17.77 9.99
C THR A 38 5.55 17.01 11.32
N ALA A 39 5.37 15.68 11.30
CA ALA A 39 5.43 14.86 12.51
C ALA A 39 6.85 14.81 13.10
N VAL A 40 7.89 14.70 12.26
CA VAL A 40 9.30 14.71 12.71
C VAL A 40 9.71 16.08 13.23
N ALA A 41 9.27 17.15 12.56
CA ALA A 41 9.58 18.52 12.98
C ALA A 41 8.84 18.97 14.24
N SER A 42 7.78 18.25 14.66
CA SER A 42 6.98 18.62 15.82
C SER A 42 7.41 17.85 17.08
N PRO A 43 8.12 18.48 18.03
CA PRO A 43 8.59 17.80 19.25
C PRO A 43 7.44 17.36 20.18
N ASN A 44 6.25 17.93 19.99
CA ASN A 44 5.06 17.65 20.80
C ASN A 44 4.28 16.42 20.32
N ILE A 45 4.60 15.85 19.16
CA ILE A 45 3.85 14.73 18.58
C ILE A 45 4.68 13.45 18.70
N LYS A 46 4.48 12.72 19.80
CA LYS A 46 5.05 11.37 19.95
C LYS A 46 4.21 10.38 19.14
N ARG A 47 4.75 9.91 18.01
CA ARG A 47 4.15 8.84 17.19
C ARG A 47 4.93 7.54 17.36
N ASN A 48 4.23 6.42 17.19
CA ASN A 48 4.86 5.11 17.20
C ASN A 48 5.74 4.93 15.96
N PRO A 49 6.91 4.27 16.08
CA PRO A 49 7.80 3.99 14.95
C PRO A 49 7.11 3.30 13.76
N THR A 50 6.13 2.43 14.02
CA THR A 50 5.38 1.70 12.99
C THR A 50 4.51 2.59 12.12
N TRP A 51 4.09 3.76 12.63
CA TRP A 51 3.37 4.75 11.84
C TRP A 51 4.26 5.37 10.77
N TYR A 52 5.53 5.66 11.10
CA TYR A 52 6.49 6.14 10.12
C TYR A 52 6.78 5.10 9.05
N THR A 53 6.95 3.83 9.42
CA THR A 53 7.17 2.77 8.43
C THR A 53 5.98 2.56 7.51
N PHE A 54 4.75 2.70 8.03
CA PHE A 54 3.54 2.72 7.22
C PHE A 54 3.57 3.86 6.19
N CYS A 55 3.81 5.11 6.63
CA CYS A 55 3.89 6.25 5.71
C CYS A 55 4.99 6.08 4.66
N VAL A 56 6.18 5.62 5.06
CA VAL A 56 7.30 5.35 4.15
C VAL A 56 6.95 4.25 3.15
N GLY A 57 6.28 3.17 3.58
CA GLY A 57 5.82 2.10 2.70
C GLY A 57 4.90 2.60 1.58
N TRP A 58 3.95 3.47 1.92
CA TRP A 58 3.05 4.09 0.94
C TRP A 58 3.77 5.09 0.02
N ILE A 59 4.72 5.87 0.54
CA ILE A 59 5.56 6.76 -0.29
C ILE A 59 6.35 5.94 -1.32
N LEU A 60 6.98 4.85 -0.90
CA LEU A 60 7.73 3.95 -1.80
C LEU A 60 6.82 3.28 -2.84
N SER A 61 5.59 2.94 -2.46
CA SER A 61 4.58 2.45 -3.38
C SER A 61 4.27 3.51 -4.45
N CYS A 62 3.96 4.74 -4.07
CA CYS A 62 3.68 5.82 -5.03
C CYS A 62 4.88 6.10 -5.94
N VAL A 63 6.11 6.12 -5.41
CA VAL A 63 7.36 6.26 -6.19
C VAL A 63 7.49 5.13 -7.20
N SER A 64 7.15 3.89 -6.84
CA SER A 64 7.20 2.76 -7.76
C SER A 64 6.23 2.95 -8.93
N TYR A 65 5.03 3.46 -8.69
CA TYR A 65 4.06 3.74 -9.76
C TYR A 65 4.45 4.95 -10.62
N THR A 66 5.10 5.97 -10.06
CA THR A 66 5.49 7.20 -10.79
C THR A 66 6.93 7.20 -11.29
N PHE A 67 7.70 6.12 -11.08
CA PHE A 67 9.13 6.08 -11.38
C PHE A 67 9.50 6.55 -12.79
N VAL A 68 8.83 6.01 -13.82
CA VAL A 68 9.08 6.36 -15.23
C VAL A 68 8.72 7.82 -15.53
N PHE A 69 7.68 8.35 -14.90
CA PHE A 69 7.31 9.76 -15.00
C PHE A 69 8.38 10.65 -14.36
N LEU A 70 8.88 10.29 -13.16
CA LEU A 70 9.88 11.07 -12.44
C LEU A 70 11.22 11.20 -13.17
N ILE A 71 11.58 10.20 -13.99
CA ILE A 71 12.79 10.24 -14.84
C ILE A 71 12.53 10.84 -16.23
N GLY A 72 11.31 11.32 -16.51
CA GLY A 72 10.95 11.96 -17.78
C GLY A 72 10.80 11.00 -18.97
N GLN A 73 10.55 9.71 -18.73
CA GLN A 73 10.46 8.69 -19.78
C GLN A 73 9.04 8.12 -19.96
N GLN A 74 7.99 8.90 -19.63
CA GLN A 74 6.60 8.42 -19.66
C GLN A 74 6.15 7.94 -21.04
N ASP A 75 6.57 8.60 -22.13
CA ASP A 75 6.15 8.23 -23.48
C ASP A 75 6.92 7.03 -24.01
N SER A 76 8.25 7.04 -23.84
CA SER A 76 9.18 6.01 -24.35
C SER A 76 10.15 5.55 -23.24
N PRO A 77 9.71 4.65 -22.33
CA PRO A 77 10.55 4.16 -21.25
C PRO A 77 11.70 3.31 -21.79
N THR A 78 12.91 3.56 -21.30
CA THR A 78 14.03 2.64 -21.52
C THR A 78 13.73 1.31 -20.85
N PHE A 79 14.27 0.21 -21.40
CA PHE A 79 14.06 -1.13 -20.84
C PHE A 79 14.40 -1.20 -19.34
N GLY A 80 15.55 -0.62 -18.95
CA GLY A 80 16.00 -0.57 -17.54
C GLY A 80 15.02 0.17 -16.63
N ALA A 81 14.45 1.28 -17.10
CA ALA A 81 13.45 2.01 -16.34
C ALA A 81 12.13 1.23 -16.22
N CYS A 82 11.72 0.60 -17.31
CA CYS A 82 10.48 -0.17 -17.41
C CYS A 82 10.51 -1.40 -16.49
N VAL A 83 11.60 -2.17 -16.51
CA VAL A 83 11.75 -3.34 -15.65
C VAL A 83 11.84 -2.95 -14.17
N THR A 84 12.50 -1.82 -13.86
CA THR A 84 12.59 -1.30 -12.48
C THR A 84 11.22 -0.88 -11.96
N GLN A 85 10.45 -0.16 -12.78
CA GLN A 85 9.08 0.23 -12.44
C GLN A 85 8.19 -1.00 -12.22
N ALA A 86 8.21 -1.96 -13.15
CA ALA A 86 7.42 -3.18 -13.05
C ALA A 86 7.76 -3.96 -11.77
N ALA A 87 9.05 -4.18 -11.48
CA ALA A 87 9.49 -4.85 -10.26
C ALA A 87 9.00 -4.13 -8.98
N GLY A 88 9.09 -2.80 -8.96
CA GLY A 88 8.58 -1.95 -7.87
C GLY A 88 7.07 -2.10 -7.68
N ILE A 89 6.30 -2.04 -8.77
CA ILE A 89 4.84 -2.15 -8.75
C ILE A 89 4.40 -3.51 -8.22
N TYR A 90 5.01 -4.61 -8.63
CA TYR A 90 4.63 -5.93 -8.11
C TYR A 90 5.06 -6.13 -6.65
N ALA A 91 6.18 -5.56 -6.22
CA ALA A 91 6.61 -5.64 -4.83
C ALA A 91 5.80 -4.72 -3.88
N ALA A 92 5.24 -3.62 -4.39
CA ALA A 92 4.57 -2.60 -3.59
C ALA A 92 3.38 -3.10 -2.75
N PRO A 93 2.44 -3.92 -3.28
CA PRO A 93 1.34 -4.49 -2.50
C PRO A 93 1.81 -5.26 -1.26
N VAL A 94 2.93 -5.98 -1.36
CA VAL A 94 3.48 -6.73 -0.22
C VAL A 94 4.01 -5.76 0.84
N LEU A 95 4.72 -4.71 0.43
CA LEU A 95 5.23 -3.68 1.34
C LEU A 95 4.09 -2.94 2.06
N THR A 96 3.09 -2.47 1.32
CA THR A 96 1.98 -1.70 1.90
C THR A 96 1.14 -2.57 2.80
N SER A 97 0.83 -3.82 2.42
CA SER A 97 0.12 -4.77 3.29
C SER A 97 0.89 -5.08 4.57
N LEU A 98 2.20 -5.38 4.50
CA LEU A 98 2.99 -5.75 5.69
C LEU A 98 3.25 -4.56 6.62
N THR A 99 3.48 -3.36 6.09
CA THR A 99 3.61 -2.15 6.91
C THR A 99 2.28 -1.75 7.56
N THR A 100 1.15 -1.93 6.86
CA THR A 100 -0.20 -1.76 7.42
C THR A 100 -0.48 -2.77 8.53
N LEU A 101 -0.14 -4.04 8.32
CA LEU A 101 -0.25 -5.08 9.34
C LEU A 101 0.58 -4.74 10.58
N SER A 102 1.79 -4.24 10.36
CA SER A 102 2.69 -3.85 11.45
C SER A 102 2.14 -2.70 12.26
N PHE A 103 1.57 -1.68 11.60
CA PHE A 103 0.88 -0.58 12.26
C PHE A 103 -0.39 -1.03 13.00
N ALA A 104 -1.20 -1.91 12.40
CA ALA A 104 -2.41 -2.44 13.04
C ALA A 104 -2.09 -3.28 14.29
N MET A 105 -1.06 -4.13 14.22
CA MET A 105 -0.58 -4.91 15.37
C MET A 105 -0.11 -3.99 16.49
N ASP A 106 0.65 -2.95 16.16
CA ASP A 106 1.15 -1.98 17.12
C ASP A 106 0.00 -1.25 17.84
N MET A 107 -1.02 -0.83 17.09
CA MET A 107 -2.21 -0.20 17.65
C MET A 107 -3.01 -1.15 18.56
N LEU A 108 -3.16 -2.41 18.17
CA LEU A 108 -3.85 -3.41 19.01
C LEU A 108 -3.13 -3.62 20.35
N LEU A 109 -1.80 -3.68 20.33
CA LEU A 109 -1.01 -3.82 21.55
C LEU A 109 -1.18 -2.62 22.48
N ASP A 110 -1.21 -1.41 21.94
CA ASP A 110 -1.42 -0.18 22.74
C ASP A 110 -2.82 -0.14 23.36
N VAL A 111 -3.86 -0.48 22.59
CA VAL A 111 -5.24 -0.54 23.09
C VAL A 111 -5.38 -1.62 24.18
N ARG A 112 -4.73 -2.77 24.01
CA ARG A 112 -4.71 -3.82 25.05
C ARG A 112 -3.98 -3.38 26.31
N ALA A 113 -2.85 -2.71 26.20
CA ALA A 113 -2.12 -2.16 27.34
C ALA A 113 -2.98 -1.14 28.11
N ALA A 114 -3.69 -0.26 27.40
CA ALA A 114 -4.63 0.67 28.00
C ALA A 114 -5.82 -0.03 28.69
N SER A 115 -6.32 -1.12 28.10
CA SER A 115 -7.44 -1.91 28.66
C SER A 115 -7.07 -2.71 29.91
N ALA A 116 -5.83 -3.18 30.01
CA ALA A 116 -5.39 -4.07 31.09
C ALA A 116 -4.93 -3.33 32.35
N HIS A 117 -5.00 -1.99 32.36
CA HIS A 117 -4.48 -1.08 33.40
C HIS A 117 -3.05 -1.41 33.86
N SER A 118 -2.31 -2.14 33.05
CA SER A 118 -0.97 -2.64 33.33
C SER A 118 -0.11 -2.40 32.10
N PRO A 119 1.14 -1.92 32.28
CA PRO A 119 2.04 -1.76 31.16
C PRO A 119 2.37 -3.16 30.63
N LEU A 120 1.72 -3.59 29.55
CA LEU A 120 2.22 -4.72 28.78
C LEU A 120 3.64 -4.36 28.37
N LYS A 121 4.63 -5.09 28.89
CA LYS A 121 6.03 -4.96 28.48
C LYS A 121 6.12 -5.32 27.01
N ARG A 122 6.07 -4.31 26.15
CA ARG A 122 6.33 -4.46 24.71
C ARG A 122 7.76 -4.92 24.55
N SER A 123 7.94 -6.15 24.07
CA SER A 123 9.27 -6.67 23.78
C SER A 123 9.90 -5.85 22.66
N ARG A 124 11.12 -5.37 22.90
CA ARG A 124 11.93 -4.65 21.89
C ARG A 124 12.08 -5.47 20.61
N THR A 125 12.18 -6.79 20.75
CA THR A 125 12.30 -7.74 19.63
C THR A 125 11.06 -7.69 18.72
N ILE A 126 9.86 -7.62 19.30
CA ILE A 126 8.62 -7.54 18.52
C ILE A 126 8.57 -6.23 17.75
N THR A 127 8.91 -5.11 18.39
CA THR A 127 8.95 -3.81 17.70
C THR A 127 9.95 -3.81 16.56
N ILE A 128 11.17 -4.31 16.77
CA ILE A 128 12.17 -4.39 15.70
C ILE A 128 11.68 -5.28 14.56
N ALA A 129 11.09 -6.43 14.86
CA ALA A 129 10.54 -7.33 13.85
C ALA A 129 9.44 -6.65 13.01
N LEU A 130 8.51 -5.94 13.64
CA LEU A 130 7.45 -5.18 12.97
C LEU A 130 8.00 -4.06 12.07
N LEU A 131 9.16 -3.50 12.39
CA LEU A 131 9.78 -2.44 11.58
C LEU A 131 10.62 -3.00 10.42
N VAL A 132 11.33 -4.11 10.62
CA VAL A 132 12.33 -4.61 9.67
C VAL A 132 11.75 -5.60 8.66
N ILE A 133 10.88 -6.51 9.11
CA ILE A 133 10.33 -7.58 8.25
C ILE A 133 9.66 -7.03 6.98
N PRO A 134 8.80 -5.99 7.03
CA PRO A 134 8.15 -5.49 5.82
C PRO A 134 9.12 -5.04 4.72
N PHE A 135 10.19 -4.32 5.09
CA PHE A 135 11.19 -3.86 4.12
C PHE A 135 12.09 -4.99 3.64
N PHE A 136 12.45 -5.91 4.52
CA PHE A 136 13.23 -7.08 4.12
C PHE A 136 12.50 -7.91 3.07
N VAL A 137 11.22 -8.24 3.32
CA VAL A 137 10.39 -8.99 2.37
C VAL A 137 10.21 -8.21 1.07
N TRP A 138 9.98 -6.90 1.14
CA TRP A 138 9.89 -6.05 -0.05
C TRP A 138 11.17 -6.04 -0.89
N ILE A 139 12.35 -5.90 -0.27
CA ILE A 139 13.64 -5.94 -0.99
C ILE A 139 13.81 -7.27 -1.71
N VAL A 140 13.54 -8.39 -1.02
CA VAL A 140 13.65 -9.73 -1.61
C VAL A 140 12.73 -9.88 -2.82
N MET A 141 11.47 -9.44 -2.71
CA MET A 141 10.50 -9.49 -3.79
C MET A 141 10.89 -8.57 -4.96
N PHE A 142 11.31 -7.34 -4.67
CA PHE A 142 11.75 -6.37 -5.66
C PHE A 142 12.94 -6.90 -6.46
N VAL A 143 13.98 -7.40 -5.79
CA VAL A 143 15.15 -7.98 -6.44
C VAL A 143 14.75 -9.23 -7.25
N GLY A 144 13.87 -10.07 -6.71
CA GLY A 144 13.35 -11.25 -7.41
C GLY A 144 12.66 -10.88 -8.73
N PHE A 145 11.75 -9.91 -8.70
CA PHE A 145 11.04 -9.45 -9.91
C PHE A 145 11.95 -8.70 -10.88
N LEU A 146 12.92 -7.94 -10.38
CA LEU A 146 13.92 -7.26 -11.21
C LEU A 146 14.75 -8.29 -11.99
N VAL A 147 15.29 -9.30 -11.30
CA VAL A 147 16.06 -10.39 -11.94
C VAL A 147 15.19 -11.18 -12.91
N PHE A 148 13.93 -11.44 -12.55
CA PHE A 148 12.98 -12.12 -13.43
C PHE A 148 12.72 -11.33 -14.72
N GLY A 149 12.47 -10.02 -14.63
CA GLY A 149 12.23 -9.17 -15.80
C GLY A 149 13.48 -8.99 -16.67
N VAL A 150 14.67 -8.87 -16.08
CA VAL A 150 15.94 -8.80 -16.82
C VAL A 150 16.19 -10.10 -17.62
N LYS A 151 15.86 -11.26 -17.05
CA LYS A 151 16.00 -12.56 -17.73
C LYS A 151 14.96 -12.80 -18.82
N ASN A 152 13.83 -12.09 -18.79
CA ASN A 152 12.71 -12.28 -19.72
C ASN A 152 12.30 -10.95 -20.36
N PRO A 153 13.16 -10.34 -21.21
CA PRO A 153 12.91 -9.00 -21.72
C PRO A 153 11.65 -8.90 -22.60
N SER A 154 11.24 -10.00 -23.24
CA SER A 154 10.00 -10.07 -24.03
C SER A 154 8.72 -9.92 -23.20
N LEU A 155 8.80 -10.12 -21.88
CA LEU A 155 7.66 -9.98 -20.98
C LEU A 155 7.56 -8.57 -20.39
N VAL A 156 8.58 -7.73 -20.54
CA VAL A 156 8.57 -6.36 -19.99
C VAL A 156 8.01 -5.43 -21.06
N GLY A 157 6.91 -4.76 -20.74
CA GLY A 157 6.24 -3.85 -21.66
C GLY A 157 5.55 -2.71 -20.94
N LYS A 158 5.06 -1.75 -21.73
CA LYS A 158 4.12 -0.75 -21.23
C LYS A 158 2.74 -1.40 -21.21
N GLY A 159 2.03 -1.29 -20.09
CA GLY A 159 0.68 -1.83 -19.98
C GLY A 159 -0.27 -1.23 -21.02
N PRO A 160 -1.40 -1.89 -21.33
CA PRO A 160 -2.32 -1.51 -22.40
C PRO A 160 -2.86 -0.08 -22.27
N ASN A 161 -2.98 0.42 -21.03
CA ASN A 161 -3.48 1.77 -20.73
C ASN A 161 -2.39 2.85 -20.74
N GLY A 162 -1.12 2.48 -20.97
CA GLY A 162 0.00 3.41 -21.01
C GLY A 162 0.39 4.05 -19.67
N THR A 163 -0.21 3.62 -18.55
CA THR A 163 -0.02 4.22 -17.21
C THR A 163 1.32 3.87 -16.59
N TYR A 164 1.74 2.62 -16.71
CA TYR A 164 2.98 2.11 -16.14
C TYR A 164 3.49 0.91 -16.94
N CYS A 165 4.73 0.52 -16.67
CA CYS A 165 5.32 -0.71 -17.16
C CYS A 165 4.89 -1.92 -16.33
N ASP A 166 4.52 -3.00 -17.01
CA ASP A 166 4.08 -4.25 -16.42
C ASP A 166 4.90 -5.44 -16.94
N LEU A 167 4.73 -6.57 -16.26
CA LEU A 167 5.20 -7.86 -16.74
C LEU A 167 4.00 -8.56 -17.34
N ASN A 168 4.06 -8.90 -18.62
CA ASN A 168 3.00 -9.61 -19.35
C ASN A 168 2.93 -11.09 -18.95
N THR A 169 2.79 -11.35 -17.65
CA THR A 169 2.64 -12.67 -17.04
C THR A 169 1.88 -12.54 -15.74
N PHE A 170 1.04 -13.53 -15.46
CA PHE A 170 0.22 -13.56 -14.25
C PHE A 170 1.00 -13.97 -12.99
N ILE A 171 2.23 -14.47 -13.13
CA ILE A 171 2.99 -15.06 -12.01
C ILE A 171 3.29 -14.02 -10.91
N PRO A 172 3.89 -12.85 -11.19
CA PRO A 172 4.17 -11.84 -10.16
C PRO A 172 2.92 -11.38 -9.44
N SER A 173 1.85 -11.07 -10.19
CA SER A 173 0.56 -10.63 -9.66
C SER A 173 -0.08 -11.66 -8.73
N LYS A 174 -0.02 -12.95 -9.08
CA LYS A 174 -0.60 -14.03 -8.26
C LYS A 174 0.11 -14.18 -6.92
N ILE A 175 1.45 -14.17 -6.94
CA ILE A 175 2.26 -14.34 -5.72
C ILE A 175 2.01 -13.17 -4.77
N THR A 176 2.08 -11.93 -5.27
CA THR A 176 1.95 -10.73 -4.44
C THR A 176 0.51 -10.54 -3.98
N GLY A 177 -0.45 -10.79 -4.87
CA GLY A 177 -1.88 -10.80 -4.54
C GLY A 177 -2.21 -11.77 -3.41
N LEU A 178 -1.70 -13.02 -3.45
CA LEU A 178 -1.92 -13.99 -2.37
C LEU A 178 -1.40 -13.49 -1.02
N ILE A 179 -0.18 -12.95 -0.99
CA ILE A 179 0.42 -12.42 0.25
C ILE A 179 -0.40 -11.24 0.77
N SER A 180 -0.79 -10.30 -0.11
CA SER A 180 -1.57 -9.12 0.25
C SER A 180 -2.98 -9.47 0.74
N VAL A 181 -3.64 -10.46 0.14
CA VAL A 181 -4.95 -10.96 0.60
C VAL A 181 -4.85 -11.55 2.00
N LEU A 182 -3.88 -12.44 2.23
CA LEU A 182 -3.67 -13.05 3.55
C LEU A 182 -3.36 -11.99 4.61
N ALA A 183 -2.46 -11.05 4.30
CA ALA A 183 -2.16 -9.94 5.20
C ALA A 183 -3.40 -9.08 5.50
N THR A 184 -4.24 -8.82 4.50
CA THR A 184 -5.44 -8.00 4.69
C THR A 184 -6.50 -8.70 5.54
N ILE A 185 -6.69 -10.02 5.37
CA ILE A 185 -7.57 -10.79 6.26
C ILE A 185 -7.11 -10.63 7.72
N VAL A 186 -5.81 -10.76 7.98
CA VAL A 186 -5.25 -10.58 9.33
C VAL A 186 -5.45 -9.15 9.84
N ILE A 187 -5.24 -8.13 8.99
CA ILE A 187 -5.50 -6.72 9.31
C ILE A 187 -6.96 -6.51 9.73
N LEU A 188 -7.92 -7.02 8.96
CA LEU A 188 -9.35 -6.89 9.26
C LEU A 188 -9.70 -7.52 10.61
N LEU A 189 -9.16 -8.71 10.91
CA LEU A 189 -9.35 -9.38 12.20
C LEU A 189 -8.77 -8.55 13.36
N ILE A 190 -7.59 -7.97 13.19
CA ILE A 190 -6.94 -7.11 14.19
C ILE A 190 -7.76 -5.85 14.42
N GLN A 191 -8.22 -5.20 13.36
CA GLN A 191 -9.02 -3.99 13.46
C GLN A 191 -10.38 -4.24 14.09
N ALA A 192 -11.06 -5.33 13.75
CA ALA A 192 -12.31 -5.74 14.39
C ALA A 192 -12.12 -5.91 15.90
N LYS A 193 -11.03 -6.60 16.32
CA LYS A 193 -10.67 -6.74 17.74
C LYS A 193 -10.34 -5.41 18.40
N THR A 194 -9.57 -4.56 17.74
CA THR A 194 -9.16 -3.23 18.25
C THR A 194 -10.38 -2.33 18.43
N GLY A 195 -11.29 -2.32 17.46
CA GLY A 195 -12.56 -1.60 17.51
C GLY A 195 -13.48 -2.11 18.61
N TYR A 196 -13.65 -3.42 18.73
CA TYR A 196 -14.46 -4.03 19.80
C TYR A 196 -13.95 -3.65 21.20
N ILE A 197 -12.63 -3.78 21.44
CA ILE A 197 -12.02 -3.40 22.72
C ILE A 197 -12.18 -1.89 22.96
N GLY A 198 -11.97 -1.07 21.92
CA GLY A 198 -12.15 0.39 21.99
C GLY A 198 -13.57 0.81 22.35
N VAL A 199 -14.59 0.20 21.76
CA VAL A 199 -16.01 0.45 22.08
C VAL A 199 -16.33 0.01 23.51
N ARG A 200 -15.84 -1.16 23.94
CA ARG A 200 -16.03 -1.62 25.32
C ARG A 200 -15.39 -0.67 26.34
N LEU A 201 -14.17 -0.20 26.08
CA LEU A 201 -13.49 0.80 26.88
C LEU A 201 -14.27 2.11 26.95
N PHE A 202 -14.79 2.59 25.81
CA PHE A 202 -15.57 3.83 25.73
C PHE A 202 -16.87 3.73 26.52
N LYS A 203 -17.59 2.61 26.41
CA LYS A 203 -18.85 2.39 27.13
C LYS A 203 -18.65 2.28 28.65
N ASN A 204 -17.51 1.74 29.10
CA ASN A 204 -17.22 1.55 30.53
C ASN A 204 -16.54 2.74 31.21
N ARG A 205 -16.02 3.71 30.45
CA ARG A 205 -15.35 4.90 30.99
C ARG A 205 -15.99 6.17 30.43
N HIS A 206 -16.80 6.84 31.26
CA HIS A 206 -17.35 8.18 31.04
C HIS A 206 -16.27 9.31 30.97
N LEU A 207 -14.98 8.96 30.90
CA LEU A 207 -13.85 9.87 31.14
C LEU A 207 -12.82 9.97 30.00
N LEU A 208 -13.02 9.33 28.85
CA LEU A 208 -12.16 9.57 27.69
C LEU A 208 -12.84 10.52 26.71
N GLN A 209 -12.86 11.78 27.12
CA GLN A 209 -13.15 12.99 26.34
C GLN A 209 -12.09 13.23 25.24
N ASP A 210 -11.51 12.16 24.66
CA ASP A 210 -10.43 12.27 23.70
C ASP A 210 -10.96 11.94 22.31
N ARG A 211 -11.50 12.98 21.64
CA ARG A 211 -11.99 12.96 20.24
C ARG A 211 -11.00 12.30 19.27
N ARG A 212 -9.71 12.25 19.63
CA ARG A 212 -8.64 11.60 18.87
C ARG A 212 -8.84 10.11 18.68
N LEU A 213 -9.28 9.37 19.70
CA LEU A 213 -9.45 7.91 19.60
C LEU A 213 -10.64 7.54 18.70
N ALA A 214 -11.75 8.25 18.83
CA ALA A 214 -12.93 8.06 17.97
C ALA A 214 -12.63 8.43 16.51
N ALA A 215 -11.94 9.55 16.28
CA ALA A 215 -11.53 9.94 14.92
C ALA A 215 -10.56 8.95 14.29
N MET A 216 -9.62 8.38 15.05
CA MET A 216 -8.70 7.35 14.55
C MET A 216 -9.43 6.03 14.26
N ALA A 217 -10.36 5.60 15.11
CA ALA A 217 -11.15 4.40 14.87
C ALA A 217 -12.06 4.52 13.64
N ILE A 218 -12.76 5.66 13.47
CA ILE A 218 -13.60 5.94 12.30
C ILE A 218 -12.76 5.98 11.03
N ARG A 219 -11.63 6.69 11.05
CA ARG A 219 -10.71 6.79 9.91
C ARG A 219 -10.22 5.40 9.48
N ILE A 220 -9.83 4.57 10.43
CA ILE A 220 -9.37 3.20 10.17
C ILE A 220 -10.48 2.32 9.63
N MET A 221 -11.71 2.42 10.16
CA MET A 221 -12.86 1.66 9.61
C MET A 221 -13.16 2.04 8.17
N ILE A 222 -13.14 3.33 7.83
CA ILE A 222 -13.38 3.80 6.46
C ILE A 222 -12.29 3.29 5.51
N PHE A 223 -11.01 3.43 5.86
CA PHE A 223 -9.91 2.94 5.02
C PHE A 223 -9.96 1.42 4.82
N SER A 224 -10.48 0.69 5.80
CA SER A 224 -10.49 -0.77 5.76
C SER A 224 -11.72 -1.33 5.05
N LEU A 225 -12.85 -0.63 5.14
CA LEU A 225 -14.02 -0.88 4.28
C LEU A 225 -13.67 -0.65 2.81
N LEU A 226 -13.00 0.46 2.49
CA LEU A 226 -12.55 0.73 1.12
C LEU A 226 -11.55 -0.32 0.63
N GLY A 227 -10.58 -0.73 1.48
CA GLY A 227 -9.65 -1.80 1.16
C GLY A 227 -10.32 -3.16 0.97
N ALA A 228 -11.32 -3.50 1.79
CA ALA A 228 -12.08 -4.75 1.66
C ALA A 228 -12.94 -4.77 0.39
N LEU A 229 -13.53 -3.63 0.01
CA LEU A 229 -14.29 -3.50 -1.24
C LEU A 229 -13.37 -3.63 -2.46
N ALA A 230 -12.21 -3.00 -2.44
CA ALA A 230 -11.21 -3.13 -3.51
C ALA A 230 -10.76 -4.59 -3.68
N LEU A 231 -10.41 -5.27 -2.58
CA LEU A 231 -10.03 -6.68 -2.63
C LEU A 231 -11.19 -7.60 -3.02
N GLY A 232 -12.42 -7.28 -2.61
CA GLY A 232 -13.60 -8.02 -3.03
C GLY A 232 -13.83 -7.90 -4.54
N TYR A 233 -13.62 -6.71 -5.10
CA TYR A 233 -13.68 -6.46 -6.53
C TYR A 233 -12.57 -7.20 -7.28
N ASP A 234 -11.32 -7.12 -6.80
CA ASP A 234 -10.18 -7.82 -7.39
C ASP A 234 -10.35 -9.33 -7.34
N LEU A 235 -10.86 -9.87 -6.23
CA LEU A 235 -11.13 -11.31 -6.07
C LEU A 235 -12.28 -11.76 -6.97
N TYR A 236 -13.34 -10.97 -7.08
CA TYR A 236 -14.44 -11.24 -8.00
C TYR A 236 -13.95 -11.32 -9.44
N HIS A 237 -13.16 -10.33 -9.89
CA HIS A 237 -12.60 -10.31 -11.23
C HIS A 237 -11.60 -11.45 -11.46
N PHE A 238 -10.82 -11.79 -10.43
CA PHE A 238 -9.92 -12.94 -10.47
C PHE A 238 -10.68 -14.25 -10.63
N LEU A 239 -11.74 -14.48 -9.85
CA LEU A 239 -12.57 -15.68 -9.93
C LEU A 239 -13.31 -15.76 -11.27
N SER A 240 -13.79 -14.63 -11.80
CA SER A 240 -14.43 -14.60 -13.12
C SER A 240 -13.46 -14.87 -14.27
N SER A 241 -12.14 -14.75 -14.05
CA SER A 241 -11.13 -15.08 -15.06
C SER A 241 -10.82 -16.59 -15.14
N PHE A 242 -11.34 -17.41 -14.22
CA PHE A 242 -11.20 -18.87 -14.23
C PHE A 242 -12.46 -19.61 -14.72
N ASN A 243 -13.59 -18.92 -14.83
CA ASN A 243 -14.83 -19.42 -15.45
C ASN A 243 -14.88 -19.01 -16.91
#